data_AF-A0A947N336-F1
#
_entry.id   AF-A0A947N336-F1
#
_cell.length_a   1.000
_cell.length_b   1.000
_cell.length_c   1.000
_cell.angle_alpha   90.00
_cell.angle_beta   90.00
_cell.angle_gamma   90.00
#
_symmetry.space_group_name_H-M   'P 1'
#
loop_
_entity.id
_entity.type
_entity.pdbx_description
1 polymer ?
#
loop_
_entity_poly.entity_id
_entity_poly.type
_entity_poly.pdbx_seq_one_letter_code
_entity_poly.pdbx_strand_id
1 'polypeptide(L)'
;DLDKELTRRGHKFCRYADDCNTYVHSRRAGERVLQSITSFLEKRLKLKVNASKSAVARPWARTFLGYTMTFHKEPRLRVAVDSVKRLKGKVREACRRGRGRNLRRFITEELTPLLRGWINYFRLAETKGIFEELDGWIRRKMRNILWRQWKRIRTRARNLMRRGLDESRAWKSAANGHGPWWNSGASHMNQAIPKSYLDTCGLVCLQTELQRLQRVI
;
A
#
# COMPACT_ATOMS: atom_id res chain seq x y z
N ASP A 1 9.66 -21.11 28.32
CA ASP A 1 9.12 -19.91 27.65
C ASP A 1 7.75 -20.21 27.05
N LEU A 2 6.98 -19.20 26.64
CA LEU A 2 5.62 -19.31 26.10
C LEU A 2 5.52 -20.34 24.96
N ASP A 3 6.51 -20.38 24.06
CA ASP A 3 6.50 -21.24 22.89
C ASP A 3 6.55 -22.73 23.27
N LYS A 4 7.31 -23.08 24.32
CA LYS A 4 7.35 -24.44 24.87
C LYS A 4 5.99 -24.84 25.44
N GLU A 5 5.31 -23.91 26.10
CA GLU A 5 3.99 -24.15 26.68
C GLU A 5 2.90 -24.30 25.60
N LEU A 6 2.92 -23.48 24.55
CA LEU A 6 2.00 -23.61 23.42
C LEU A 6 2.22 -24.91 22.64
N THR A 7 3.49 -25.30 22.47
CA THR A 7 3.86 -26.58 21.82
C THR A 7 3.41 -27.77 22.66
N ARG A 8 3.66 -27.75 23.97
CA ARG A 8 3.21 -28.79 24.92
C ARG A 8 1.69 -28.98 24.89
N ARG A 9 0.93 -27.89 24.69
CA ARG A 9 -0.53 -27.90 24.55
C ARG A 9 -1.03 -28.29 23.15
N GLY A 10 -0.13 -28.53 22.20
CA GLY A 10 -0.48 -28.90 20.82
C GLY A 10 -1.12 -27.76 20.00
N HIS A 11 -0.93 -26.50 20.40
CA HIS A 11 -1.51 -25.37 19.68
C HIS A 11 -0.73 -25.04 18.41
N LYS A 12 -1.46 -24.61 17.36
CA LYS A 12 -0.85 -24.01 16.17
C LYS A 12 -0.72 -22.51 16.40
N PHE A 13 0.50 -21.98 16.36
CA PHE A 13 0.74 -20.57 16.65
C PHE A 13 1.88 -20.00 15.80
N CYS A 14 1.89 -18.68 15.66
CA CYS A 14 2.98 -17.91 15.08
C CYS A 14 3.35 -16.80 16.06
N ARG A 15 4.63 -16.68 16.41
CA ARG A 15 5.15 -15.62 17.28
C ARG A 15 6.23 -14.83 16.55
N TYR A 16 6.17 -13.51 16.67
CA TYR A 16 7.20 -12.60 16.21
C TYR A 16 7.43 -11.53 17.28
N ALA A 17 8.58 -11.59 17.96
CA ALA A 17 8.85 -10.78 19.15
C ALA A 17 7.74 -10.90 20.22
N ASP A 18 7.03 -9.80 20.50
CA ASP A 18 5.92 -9.70 21.44
C ASP A 18 4.55 -10.05 20.83
N ASP A 19 4.42 -9.98 19.50
CA ASP A 19 3.19 -10.36 18.81
C ASP A 19 3.08 -11.89 18.65
N CYS A 20 2.08 -12.50 19.29
CA CYS A 20 1.81 -13.93 19.21
C CYS A 20 0.35 -14.20 18.84
N ASN A 21 0.14 -14.99 17.78
CA ASN A 21 -1.17 -15.44 17.33
C ASN A 21 -1.30 -16.94 17.51
N THR A 22 -2.38 -17.38 18.16
CA THR A 22 -2.76 -18.80 18.26
C THR A 22 -4.00 -19.06 17.41
N TYR A 23 -3.94 -20.08 16.56
CA TYR A 23 -5.01 -20.46 15.64
C TYR A 23 -5.80 -21.64 16.19
N VAL A 24 -7.13 -21.49 16.21
CA VAL A 24 -8.07 -22.45 16.81
C VAL A 24 -9.30 -22.60 15.93
N HIS A 25 -10.01 -23.73 16.08
CA HIS A 25 -11.15 -24.07 15.24
C HIS A 25 -12.43 -23.26 15.57
N SER A 26 -12.63 -22.87 16.84
CA SER A 26 -13.85 -22.20 17.28
C SER A 26 -13.57 -20.98 18.16
N ARG A 27 -14.52 -20.03 18.18
CA ARG A 27 -14.44 -18.82 19.02
C ARG A 27 -14.34 -19.18 20.52
N ARG A 28 -15.17 -20.13 20.98
CA ARG A 28 -15.15 -20.64 22.36
C ARG A 28 -13.78 -21.21 22.73
N ALA A 29 -13.15 -21.97 21.83
CA ALA A 29 -11.78 -22.45 22.05
C ALA A 29 -10.78 -21.30 22.13
N GLY A 30 -10.95 -20.26 21.31
CA GLY A 30 -10.12 -19.06 21.32
C GLY A 30 -10.21 -18.29 22.62
N GLU A 31 -11.42 -18.07 23.13
CA GLU A 31 -11.65 -17.38 24.41
C GLU A 31 -11.03 -18.15 25.58
N ARG A 32 -11.19 -19.48 25.60
CA ARG A 32 -10.55 -20.37 26.58
C ARG A 32 -9.02 -20.30 26.51
N VAL A 33 -8.45 -20.35 25.29
CA VAL A 33 -6.99 -20.26 25.10
C VAL A 33 -6.47 -18.89 25.50
N LEU A 34 -7.13 -17.81 25.11
CA LEU A 34 -6.75 -16.45 25.48
C LEU A 34 -6.69 -16.29 27.00
N GLN A 35 -7.75 -16.67 27.72
CA GLN A 35 -7.78 -16.59 29.18
C GLN A 35 -6.66 -17.43 29.83
N SER A 36 -6.45 -18.65 29.35
CA SER A 36 -5.44 -19.56 29.89
C SER A 36 -4.01 -19.07 29.64
N ILE A 37 -3.71 -18.56 28.44
CA ILE A 37 -2.40 -18.04 28.08
C ILE A 37 -2.11 -16.72 28.79
N THR A 38 -3.09 -15.81 28.89
CA THR A 38 -2.95 -14.58 29.69
C THR A 38 -2.60 -14.92 31.15
N SER A 39 -3.31 -15.89 31.76
CA SER A 39 -3.00 -16.30 33.14
C SER A 39 -1.59 -16.88 33.27
N PHE A 40 -1.12 -17.65 32.29
CA PHE A 40 0.24 -18.19 32.28
C PHE A 40 1.29 -17.06 32.17
N LEU A 41 1.10 -16.12 31.25
CA LEU A 41 1.98 -14.98 31.04
C LEU A 41 2.10 -14.11 32.30
N GLU A 42 0.97 -13.76 32.92
CA GLU A 42 0.94 -12.88 34.08
C GLU A 42 1.41 -13.58 35.37
N LYS A 43 1.02 -14.84 35.59
CA LYS A 43 1.36 -15.53 36.85
C LYS A 43 2.76 -16.13 36.85
N ARG A 44 3.18 -16.78 35.75
CA ARG A 44 4.45 -17.50 35.66
C ARG A 44 5.57 -16.63 35.10
N LEU A 45 5.32 -15.90 34.02
CA LEU A 45 6.35 -15.06 33.38
C LEU A 45 6.35 -13.62 33.88
N LYS A 46 5.35 -13.22 34.69
CA LYS A 46 5.20 -11.86 35.23
C LYS A 46 5.15 -10.78 34.14
N LEU A 47 4.59 -11.12 32.98
CA LEU A 47 4.42 -10.21 31.84
C LEU A 47 2.99 -9.68 31.77
N LYS A 48 2.84 -8.36 31.58
CA LYS A 48 1.53 -7.71 31.41
C LYS A 48 1.04 -7.85 29.97
N VAL A 49 -0.16 -8.40 29.79
CA VAL A 49 -0.77 -8.53 28.47
C VAL A 49 -1.50 -7.24 28.09
N ASN A 50 -1.34 -6.80 26.84
CA ASN A 50 -2.09 -5.66 26.34
C ASN A 50 -3.51 -6.10 25.91
N ALA A 51 -4.49 -5.91 26.79
CA ALA A 51 -5.89 -6.27 26.56
C ALA A 51 -6.54 -5.48 25.40
N SER A 52 -6.08 -4.26 25.10
CA SER A 52 -6.59 -3.49 23.96
C SER A 52 -6.16 -4.07 22.60
N LYS A 53 -4.98 -4.71 22.57
CA LYS A 53 -4.44 -5.35 21.38
C LYS A 53 -4.85 -6.82 21.27
N SER A 54 -5.03 -7.50 22.39
CA SER A 54 -5.30 -8.95 22.42
C SER A 54 -6.79 -9.24 22.31
N ALA A 55 -7.21 -9.97 21.27
CA ALA A 55 -8.62 -10.28 21.05
C ALA A 55 -8.80 -11.59 20.27
N VAL A 56 -9.91 -12.28 20.54
CA VAL A 56 -10.36 -13.42 19.74
C VAL A 56 -11.19 -12.89 18.58
N ALA A 57 -10.67 -13.03 17.37
CA ALA A 57 -11.33 -12.56 16.17
C ALA A 57 -11.01 -13.47 14.98
N ARG A 58 -11.79 -13.32 13.90
CA ARG A 58 -11.49 -14.02 12.64
C ARG A 58 -10.18 -13.49 12.04
N PRO A 59 -9.37 -14.32 11.36
CA PRO A 59 -8.08 -13.91 10.82
C PRO A 59 -8.14 -12.69 9.87
N TRP A 60 -9.18 -12.61 9.04
CA TRP A 60 -9.40 -11.48 8.11
C TRP A 60 -9.83 -10.17 8.79
N ALA A 61 -10.22 -10.20 10.06
CA ALA A 61 -10.53 -9.01 10.85
C ALA A 61 -9.30 -8.48 11.61
N ARG A 62 -8.15 -9.16 11.50
CA ARG A 62 -6.93 -8.87 12.25
C ARG A 62 -5.75 -8.68 11.31
N THR A 63 -4.75 -7.98 11.83
CA THR A 63 -3.50 -7.70 11.12
C THR A 63 -2.36 -8.33 11.90
N PHE A 64 -1.42 -8.97 11.20
CA PHE A 64 -0.19 -9.52 11.76
C PHE A 64 0.97 -9.16 10.83
N LEU A 65 2.02 -8.51 11.36
CA LEU A 65 3.18 -8.05 10.59
C LEU A 65 2.80 -7.26 9.31
N GLY A 66 1.74 -6.45 9.40
CA GLY A 66 1.26 -5.64 8.28
C GLY A 66 0.47 -6.40 7.22
N TYR A 67 0.24 -7.70 7.39
CA TYR A 67 -0.62 -8.54 6.56
C TYR A 67 -1.96 -8.84 7.24
N THR A 68 -2.95 -9.17 6.42
CA THR A 68 -4.26 -9.70 6.83
C THR A 68 -4.64 -10.83 5.86
N MET A 69 -5.78 -11.48 6.07
CA MET A 69 -6.23 -12.59 5.23
C MET A 69 -7.55 -12.26 4.53
N THR A 70 -7.85 -12.94 3.43
CA THR A 70 -9.19 -12.89 2.82
C THR A 70 -10.19 -13.78 3.58
N PHE A 71 -11.49 -13.52 3.40
CA PHE A 71 -12.56 -14.30 4.03
C PHE A 71 -12.89 -15.63 3.33
N HIS A 72 -12.21 -15.95 2.21
CA HIS A 72 -12.44 -17.17 1.44
C HIS A 72 -12.13 -18.43 2.24
N LYS A 73 -12.71 -19.58 1.83
CA LYS A 73 -12.47 -20.90 2.43
C LYS A 73 -10.98 -21.23 2.50
N GLU A 74 -10.27 -20.94 1.41
CA GLU A 74 -8.81 -20.91 1.39
C GLU A 74 -8.34 -19.46 1.55
N PRO A 75 -7.86 -19.09 2.75
CA PRO A 75 -7.54 -17.72 3.05
C PRO A 75 -6.22 -17.32 2.36
N ARG A 76 -6.31 -16.33 1.47
CA ARG A 76 -5.16 -15.73 0.79
C ARG A 76 -4.58 -14.58 1.58
N LEU A 77 -3.26 -14.39 1.50
CA LEU A 77 -2.57 -13.30 2.17
C LEU A 77 -2.83 -11.96 1.46
N ARG A 78 -3.15 -10.93 2.23
CA ARG A 78 -3.49 -9.59 1.77
C ARG A 78 -2.69 -8.54 2.55
N VAL A 79 -2.34 -7.45 1.90
CA VAL A 79 -1.74 -6.28 2.59
C VAL A 79 -2.80 -5.61 3.46
N ALA A 80 -2.48 -5.37 4.74
CA ALA A 80 -3.39 -4.71 5.65
C ALA A 80 -3.68 -3.26 5.22
N VAL A 81 -4.91 -2.81 5.50
CA VAL A 81 -5.39 -1.47 5.11
C VAL A 81 -4.49 -0.38 5.69
N ASP A 82 -4.02 -0.53 6.93
CA ASP A 82 -3.15 0.46 7.55
C ASP A 82 -1.75 0.49 6.95
N SER A 83 -1.23 -0.65 6.48
CA SER A 83 0.02 -0.70 5.71
C SER A 83 -0.09 0.09 4.41
N VAL A 84 -1.23 -0.02 3.72
CA VAL A 84 -1.54 0.76 2.51
C VAL A 84 -1.68 2.25 2.84
N LYS A 85 -2.35 2.61 3.94
CA LYS A 85 -2.46 4.01 4.40
C LYS A 85 -1.09 4.61 4.70
N ARG A 86 -0.21 3.87 5.38
CA ARG A 86 1.17 4.28 5.67
C ARG A 86 1.96 4.53 4.38
N LEU A 87 1.87 3.64 3.39
CA LEU A 87 2.48 3.86 2.08
C LEU A 87 1.96 5.15 1.42
N LYS A 88 0.64 5.32 1.35
CA LYS A 88 0.03 6.54 0.78
C LYS A 88 0.48 7.79 1.54
N GLY A 89 0.71 7.72 2.85
CA GLY A 89 1.31 8.78 3.67
C GLY A 89 2.71 9.14 3.19
N LYS A 90 3.63 8.16 3.16
CA LYS A 90 5.01 8.35 2.72
C LYS A 90 5.09 8.88 1.28
N VAL A 91 4.26 8.36 0.37
CA VAL A 91 4.19 8.85 -1.02
C VAL A 91 3.72 10.30 -1.08
N ARG A 92 2.73 10.71 -0.26
CA ARG A 92 2.29 12.11 -0.21
C ARG A 92 3.40 13.04 0.28
N GLU A 93 4.16 12.62 1.29
CA GLU A 93 5.30 13.37 1.81
C GLU A 93 6.41 13.50 0.78
N ALA A 94 6.78 12.39 0.11
CA ALA A 94 7.73 12.40 -0.99
C ALA A 94 7.25 13.36 -2.11
N CYS A 95 5.98 13.27 -2.53
CA CYS A 95 5.41 14.18 -3.54
C CYS A 95 5.40 15.66 -3.10
N ARG A 96 5.34 15.93 -1.78
CA ARG A 96 5.42 17.30 -1.25
C ARG A 96 6.85 17.84 -1.39
N ARG A 97 7.85 17.04 -1.04
CA ARG A 97 9.29 17.36 -1.21
C ARG A 97 9.70 17.42 -2.69
N GLY A 98 9.04 16.63 -3.54
CA GLY A 98 9.23 16.59 -4.99
C GLY A 98 8.68 17.79 -5.76
N ARG A 99 7.99 18.74 -5.10
CA ARG A 99 7.41 19.90 -5.78
C ARG A 99 8.51 20.76 -6.40
N GLY A 100 8.33 21.12 -7.67
CA GLY A 100 9.32 21.92 -8.42
C GLY A 100 10.56 21.15 -8.90
N ARG A 101 10.74 19.88 -8.50
CA ARG A 101 11.84 19.04 -9.03
C ARG A 101 11.50 18.48 -10.41
N ASN A 102 12.53 18.15 -11.16
CA ASN A 102 12.38 17.35 -12.38
C ASN A 102 11.67 16.02 -12.04
N LEU A 103 10.60 15.71 -12.79
CA LEU A 103 9.75 14.56 -12.50
C LEU A 103 10.52 13.23 -12.57
N ARG A 104 11.34 13.04 -13.61
CA ARG A 104 12.13 11.82 -13.79
C ARG A 104 13.08 11.62 -12.62
N ARG A 105 13.85 12.67 -12.28
CA ARG A 105 14.77 12.66 -11.14
C ARG A 105 14.07 12.33 -9.83
N PHE A 106 12.91 12.95 -9.56
CA PHE A 106 12.11 12.65 -8.37
C PHE A 106 11.62 11.19 -8.35
N ILE A 107 11.14 10.67 -9.50
CA ILE A 107 10.67 9.30 -9.60
C ILE A 107 11.82 8.31 -9.33
N THR A 108 12.98 8.51 -9.92
CA THR A 108 14.11 7.59 -9.82
C THR A 108 14.78 7.63 -8.45
N GLU A 109 15.01 8.82 -7.90
CA GLU A 109 15.79 8.99 -6.67
C GLU A 109 14.97 8.76 -5.39
N GLU A 110 13.65 9.04 -5.40
CA GLU A 110 12.86 9.05 -4.17
C GLU A 110 11.66 8.10 -4.21
N LEU A 111 10.87 8.14 -5.28
CA LEU A 111 9.64 7.36 -5.31
C LEU A 111 9.92 5.87 -5.56
N THR A 112 10.77 5.56 -6.53
CA THR A 112 11.04 4.17 -6.94
C THR A 112 11.69 3.32 -5.84
N PRO A 113 12.73 3.80 -5.12
CA PRO A 113 13.30 3.05 -4.00
C PRO A 113 12.27 2.74 -2.90
N LEU A 114 11.42 3.72 -2.58
CA LEU A 114 10.33 3.56 -1.61
C LEU A 114 9.33 2.49 -2.05
N LEU A 115 8.91 2.52 -3.32
CA LEU A 115 7.96 1.54 -3.87
C LEU A 115 8.57 0.13 -3.93
N ARG A 116 9.85 0.02 -4.35
CA ARG A 116 10.59 -1.25 -4.41
C ARG A 116 10.77 -1.87 -3.03
N GLY A 117 11.16 -1.09 -2.03
CA GLY A 117 11.28 -1.59 -0.65
C GLY A 117 9.94 -2.08 -0.11
N TRP A 118 8.86 -1.35 -0.39
CA TRP A 118 7.52 -1.73 0.05
C TRP A 118 7.00 -3.00 -0.62
N ILE A 119 7.14 -3.14 -1.94
CA ILE A 119 6.69 -4.34 -2.65
C ILE A 119 7.52 -5.57 -2.27
N ASN A 120 8.83 -5.40 -2.03
CA ASN A 120 9.69 -6.51 -1.58
C ASN A 120 9.24 -7.05 -0.22
N TYR A 121 8.86 -6.16 0.71
CA TYR A 121 8.31 -6.57 2.01
C TYR A 121 6.96 -7.29 1.85
N PHE A 122 6.09 -6.79 0.97
CA PHE A 122 4.74 -7.32 0.73
C PHE A 122 4.65 -8.40 -0.36
N ARG A 123 5.78 -9.01 -0.74
CA ARG A 123 5.87 -9.98 -1.86
C ARG A 123 5.01 -11.23 -1.69
N LEU A 124 4.66 -11.58 -0.44
CA LEU A 124 3.82 -12.74 -0.12
C LEU A 124 2.33 -12.47 -0.31
N ALA A 125 1.92 -11.23 -0.66
CA ALA A 125 0.52 -10.93 -0.90
C ALA A 125 0.02 -11.57 -2.20
N GLU A 126 -1.12 -12.24 -2.13
CA GLU A 126 -1.72 -12.97 -3.26
C GLU A 126 -2.89 -12.20 -3.92
N THR A 127 -3.22 -11.03 -3.38
CA THR A 127 -4.35 -10.21 -3.84
C THR A 127 -3.88 -9.09 -4.77
N LYS A 128 -4.29 -9.13 -6.06
CA LYS A 128 -3.82 -8.20 -7.09
C LYS A 128 -4.45 -6.80 -7.01
N GLY A 129 -5.73 -6.70 -6.67
CA GLY A 129 -6.50 -5.44 -6.79
C GLY A 129 -5.92 -4.25 -6.02
N ILE A 130 -5.33 -4.48 -4.85
CA ILE A 130 -4.72 -3.40 -4.05
C ILE A 130 -3.53 -2.77 -4.77
N PHE A 131 -2.74 -3.58 -5.47
CA PHE A 131 -1.57 -3.10 -6.20
C PHE A 131 -1.99 -2.31 -7.43
N GLU A 132 -3.02 -2.75 -8.16
CA GLU A 132 -3.59 -2.03 -9.29
C GLU A 132 -4.17 -0.67 -8.90
N GLU A 133 -4.94 -0.62 -7.81
CA GLU A 133 -5.47 0.63 -7.26
C GLU A 133 -4.36 1.59 -6.82
N LEU A 134 -3.32 1.06 -6.16
CA LEU A 134 -2.16 1.85 -5.73
C LEU A 134 -1.40 2.40 -6.93
N ASP A 135 -1.14 1.57 -7.93
CA ASP A 135 -0.47 1.95 -9.17
C ASP A 135 -1.24 3.07 -9.89
N GLY A 136 -2.57 2.95 -9.99
CA GLY A 136 -3.43 4.00 -10.54
C GLY A 136 -3.36 5.30 -9.74
N TRP A 137 -3.42 5.20 -8.41
CA TRP A 137 -3.34 6.34 -7.51
C TRP A 137 -1.97 7.06 -7.57
N ILE A 138 -0.87 6.30 -7.65
CA ILE A 138 0.49 6.84 -7.77
C ILE A 138 0.67 7.56 -9.11
N ARG A 139 0.24 6.96 -10.23
CA ARG A 139 0.27 7.63 -11.55
C ARG A 139 -0.52 8.94 -11.53
N ARG A 140 -1.71 8.95 -10.94
CA ARG A 140 -2.51 10.18 -10.76
C ARG A 140 -1.77 11.23 -9.93
N LYS A 141 -1.00 10.84 -8.92
CA LYS A 141 -0.13 11.77 -8.16
C LYS A 141 0.98 12.36 -9.02
N MET A 142 1.62 11.57 -9.89
CA MET A 142 2.65 12.09 -10.80
C MET A 142 2.05 13.13 -11.77
N ARG A 143 0.88 12.83 -12.34
CA ARG A 143 0.15 13.81 -13.17
C ARG A 143 -0.25 15.06 -12.39
N ASN A 144 -0.59 14.91 -11.11
CA ASN A 144 -0.92 16.04 -10.24
C ASN A 144 0.29 16.97 -10.02
N ILE A 145 1.49 16.41 -9.87
CA ILE A 145 2.73 17.19 -9.75
C ILE A 145 2.94 18.03 -11.02
N LEU A 146 2.86 17.41 -12.20
CA LEU A 146 3.02 18.10 -13.48
C LEU A 146 1.98 19.22 -13.67
N TRP A 147 0.70 18.92 -13.40
CA TRP A 147 -0.36 19.93 -13.50
C TRP A 147 -0.12 21.16 -12.61
N ARG A 148 0.38 20.92 -11.39
CA ARG A 148 0.76 21.98 -10.46
C ARG A 148 1.99 22.75 -10.93
N GLN A 149 2.99 22.07 -11.49
CA GLN A 149 4.19 22.69 -12.04
C GLN A 149 3.88 23.63 -13.20
N TRP A 150 2.92 23.27 -14.07
CA TRP A 150 2.54 24.13 -15.20
C TRP A 150 1.91 25.44 -14.77
N LYS A 151 1.26 25.49 -13.60
CA LYS A 151 0.71 26.67 -12.89
C LYS A 151 -0.26 27.55 -13.70
N ARG A 152 0.20 28.18 -14.78
CA ARG A 152 -0.54 29.11 -15.66
C ARG A 152 -1.31 28.38 -16.76
N ILE A 153 -2.50 28.88 -17.11
CA ILE A 153 -3.35 28.31 -18.17
C ILE A 153 -2.60 28.19 -19.51
N ARG A 154 -1.92 29.27 -19.94
CA ARG A 154 -1.14 29.28 -21.19
C ARG A 154 -0.08 28.17 -21.22
N THR A 155 0.61 27.95 -20.10
CA THR A 155 1.63 26.90 -19.97
C THR A 155 1.02 25.51 -19.99
N ARG A 156 -0.16 25.32 -19.36
CA ARG A 156 -0.90 24.05 -19.41
C ARG A 156 -1.31 23.72 -20.84
N ALA A 157 -1.96 24.65 -21.54
CA ALA A 157 -2.39 24.45 -22.93
C ALA A 157 -1.19 24.12 -23.84
N ARG A 158 -0.10 24.89 -23.74
CA ARG A 158 1.14 24.63 -24.50
C ARG A 158 1.72 23.24 -24.23
N ASN A 159 1.81 22.83 -22.97
CA ASN A 159 2.34 21.51 -22.63
C ASN A 159 1.41 20.37 -23.04
N LEU A 160 0.09 20.56 -22.99
CA LEU A 160 -0.88 19.60 -23.51
C LEU A 160 -0.71 19.44 -25.03
N MET A 161 -0.60 20.54 -25.78
CA MET A 161 -0.37 20.49 -27.23
C MET A 161 0.94 19.80 -27.59
N ARG A 162 2.04 20.13 -26.89
CA ARG A 162 3.34 19.44 -27.02
C ARG A 162 3.27 17.94 -26.75
N ARG A 163 2.20 17.46 -26.08
CA ARG A 163 1.96 16.06 -25.76
C ARG A 163 0.89 15.43 -26.67
N GLY A 164 0.59 16.06 -27.81
CA GLY A 164 -0.26 15.51 -28.86
C GLY A 164 -1.75 15.74 -28.64
N LEU A 165 -2.14 16.75 -27.87
CA LEU A 165 -3.53 17.20 -27.83
C LEU A 165 -3.76 18.29 -28.89
N ASP A 166 -4.91 18.20 -29.56
CA ASP A 166 -5.44 19.29 -30.38
C ASP A 166 -5.54 20.62 -29.59
N GLU A 167 -5.34 21.74 -30.28
CA GLU A 167 -5.31 23.07 -29.68
C GLU A 167 -6.61 23.42 -28.95
N SER A 168 -7.77 23.20 -29.58
CA SER A 168 -9.08 23.50 -28.99
C SER A 168 -9.28 22.70 -27.70
N ARG A 169 -8.95 21.40 -27.73
CA ARG A 169 -9.05 20.53 -26.56
C ARG A 169 -8.07 20.91 -25.46
N ALA A 170 -6.84 21.31 -25.82
CA ALA A 170 -5.82 21.71 -24.87
C ALA A 170 -6.24 22.98 -24.10
N TRP A 171 -6.76 24.00 -24.79
CA TRP A 171 -7.25 25.23 -24.15
C TRP A 171 -8.48 24.99 -23.29
N LYS A 172 -9.49 24.25 -23.79
CA LYS A 172 -10.67 23.86 -23.00
C LYS A 172 -10.26 23.12 -21.72
N SER A 173 -9.31 22.20 -21.83
CA SER A 173 -8.81 21.45 -20.66
C SER A 173 -8.03 22.33 -19.68
N ALA A 174 -7.22 23.27 -20.18
CA ALA A 174 -6.40 24.15 -19.34
C ALA A 174 -7.22 25.16 -18.54
N ALA A 175 -8.35 25.63 -19.10
CA ALA A 175 -9.21 26.69 -18.56
C ALA A 175 -10.52 26.17 -17.92
N ASN A 176 -10.69 24.87 -17.72
CA ASN A 176 -11.94 24.25 -17.25
C ASN A 176 -12.37 24.56 -15.80
N GLY A 177 -11.66 25.40 -15.06
CA GLY A 177 -11.99 25.75 -13.67
C GLY A 177 -11.81 24.63 -12.62
N HIS A 178 -11.54 23.39 -13.03
CA HIS A 178 -11.42 22.27 -12.09
C HIS A 178 -10.08 22.27 -11.33
N GLY A 179 -10.12 21.73 -10.10
CA GLY A 179 -8.94 21.63 -9.24
C GLY A 179 -7.85 20.67 -9.78
N PRO A 180 -6.60 20.76 -9.26
CA PRO A 180 -5.49 19.95 -9.73
C PRO A 180 -5.71 18.44 -9.65
N TRP A 181 -6.39 17.97 -8.59
CA TRP A 181 -6.62 16.54 -8.39
C TRP A 181 -7.63 15.97 -9.38
N TRP A 182 -8.64 16.76 -9.74
CA TRP A 182 -9.60 16.38 -10.78
C TRP A 182 -8.90 16.27 -12.13
N ASN A 183 -8.19 17.34 -12.53
CA ASN A 183 -7.46 17.36 -13.81
C ASN A 183 -6.43 16.24 -13.93
N SER A 184 -5.73 15.88 -12.86
CA SER A 184 -4.75 14.79 -12.91
C SER A 184 -5.33 13.40 -13.17
N GLY A 185 -6.64 13.21 -13.03
CA GLY A 185 -7.33 11.97 -13.39
C GLY A 185 -8.14 12.05 -14.69
N ALA A 186 -8.24 13.24 -15.29
CA ALA A 186 -9.07 13.49 -16.46
C ALA A 186 -8.44 12.94 -17.75
N SER A 187 -9.28 12.72 -18.77
CA SER A 187 -8.88 12.12 -20.05
C SER A 187 -7.73 12.87 -20.73
N HIS A 188 -7.74 14.21 -20.69
CA HIS A 188 -6.70 15.04 -21.30
C HIS A 188 -5.32 14.81 -20.64
N MET A 189 -5.27 14.63 -19.31
CA MET A 189 -4.00 14.32 -18.62
C MET A 189 -3.59 12.86 -18.81
N ASN A 190 -4.55 11.93 -18.91
CA ASN A 190 -4.25 10.53 -19.21
C ASN A 190 -3.62 10.36 -20.59
N GLN A 191 -4.08 11.14 -21.57
CA GLN A 191 -3.50 11.18 -22.92
C GLN A 191 -2.16 11.92 -22.92
N ALA A 192 -2.07 13.10 -22.31
CA ALA A 192 -0.84 13.89 -22.31
C ALA A 192 0.32 13.18 -21.57
N ILE A 193 -0.02 12.49 -20.48
CA ILE A 193 0.92 11.79 -19.60
C ILE A 193 0.43 10.34 -19.43
N PRO A 194 0.66 9.51 -20.46
CA PRO A 194 0.25 8.11 -20.46
C PRO A 194 1.09 7.28 -19.48
N LYS A 195 0.65 6.05 -19.20
CA LYS A 195 1.40 5.08 -18.39
C LYS A 195 2.82 4.91 -18.95
N SER A 196 2.94 4.71 -20.26
CA SER A 196 4.22 4.53 -20.97
C SER A 196 5.22 5.66 -20.69
N TYR A 197 4.77 6.92 -20.68
CA TYR A 197 5.66 8.03 -20.33
C TYR A 197 6.17 7.95 -18.89
N LEU A 198 5.32 7.59 -17.93
CA LEU A 198 5.76 7.43 -16.54
C LEU A 198 6.70 6.24 -16.37
N ASP A 199 6.48 5.15 -17.13
CA ASP A 199 7.38 4.00 -17.19
C ASP A 199 8.77 4.44 -17.72
N THR A 200 8.83 5.25 -18.79
CA THR A 200 10.12 5.81 -19.29
C THR A 200 10.78 6.78 -18.30
N CYS A 201 10.01 7.36 -17.38
CA CYS A 201 10.55 8.17 -16.28
C CYS A 201 11.07 7.30 -15.12
N GLY A 202 11.00 5.97 -15.22
CA GLY A 202 11.49 5.02 -14.23
C GLY A 202 10.46 4.66 -13.16
N LEU A 203 9.18 5.00 -13.34
CA LEU A 203 8.14 4.63 -12.38
C LEU A 203 7.91 3.13 -12.42
N VAL A 204 8.12 2.45 -11.29
CA VAL A 204 7.83 1.01 -11.17
C VAL A 204 6.33 0.74 -11.06
N CYS A 205 5.89 -0.33 -11.72
CA CYS A 205 4.55 -0.89 -11.56
C CYS A 205 4.58 -1.94 -10.46
N LEU A 206 3.85 -1.70 -9.36
CA LEU A 206 3.83 -2.58 -8.20
C LEU A 206 3.36 -4.00 -8.57
N GLN A 207 2.33 -4.10 -9.41
CA GLN A 207 1.82 -5.40 -9.84
C GLN A 207 2.86 -6.22 -10.63
N THR A 208 3.60 -5.58 -11.54
CA THR A 208 4.64 -6.24 -12.33
C THR A 208 5.81 -6.65 -11.46
N GLU A 209 6.24 -5.79 -10.53
CA GLU A 209 7.30 -6.12 -9.58
C GLU A 209 6.90 -7.28 -8.65
N LEU A 210 5.64 -7.32 -8.19
CA LEU A 210 5.13 -8.43 -7.39
C LEU A 210 5.22 -9.76 -8.15
N GLN A 211 4.75 -9.79 -9.40
CA GLN A 211 4.83 -10.98 -10.25
C GLN A 211 6.28 -11.41 -10.47
N ARG A 212 7.19 -10.46 -10.68
CA ARG A 212 8.62 -10.74 -10.84
C ARG A 212 9.20 -11.37 -9.57
N LEU A 213 8.88 -10.84 -8.39
CA LEU A 213 9.37 -11.36 -7.11
C LEU A 213 8.80 -12.75 -6.79
N GLN A 214 7.56 -13.02 -7.19
CA GLN A 214 6.89 -14.31 -6.95
C GLN A 214 7.38 -15.43 -7.88
N ARG A 215 7.97 -15.11 -9.04
CA ARG A 215 8.57 -16.11 -9.95
C ARG A 215 9.92 -16.64 -9.47
N VAL A 216 10.55 -15.97 -8.51
CA VAL A 216 11.90 -16.30 -8.01
C VAL A 216 11.83 -17.13 -6.71
N ILE A 217 10.61 -17.35 -6.19
CA ILE A 217 10.32 -18.17 -5.00
C ILE A 217 9.82 -19.52 -5.47
#